data_AF-A0A1Q9XKB3-F1
#
_entry.id   AF-A0A1Q9XKB3-F1
#
_cell.length_a   1.000
_cell.length_b   1.000
_cell.length_c   1.000
_cell.angle_alpha   90.00
_cell.angle_beta   90.00
_cell.angle_gamma   90.00
#
_symmetry.space_group_name_H-M   'P 1'
#
loop_
_entity.id
_entity.type
_entity.pdbx_description
1 polymer ?
#
loop_
_entity_poly.entity_id
_entity_poly.type
_entity_poly.pdbx_seq_one_letter_code
_entity_poly.pdbx_strand_id
1 'polypeptide(L)'
;MSPGERERRAIGKKNEAARRNIGTSNEAARRQIGRDMIERRTGKQQVDDINAVVTPPRQNRTLQRQEPRGGLAGGVGVGVYTPPPASPGGAGIASPLTVQQIIYAEEPSYIATFDASGYFAVKMITRMVMVDAEGRQIIVEGFDKLDENGNPKPPENPNG
;
A
#
# COMPACT_ATOMS: atom_id res chain seq x y z
N MET A 1 77.30 -4.20 -2.89
CA MET A 1 75.90 -4.62 -2.63
C MET A 1 75.69 -5.97 -3.29
N SER A 2 75.44 -7.02 -2.51
CA SER A 2 75.33 -8.38 -3.05
C SER A 2 74.01 -8.58 -3.82
N PRO A 3 73.93 -9.55 -4.74
CA PRO A 3 72.68 -9.88 -5.44
C PRO A 3 71.49 -10.09 -4.49
N GLY A 4 71.68 -10.78 -3.36
CA GLY A 4 70.60 -11.03 -2.38
C GLY A 4 70.15 -9.80 -1.58
N GLU A 5 70.99 -8.77 -1.43
CA GLU A 5 70.56 -7.49 -0.84
C GLU A 5 69.66 -6.69 -1.78
N ARG A 6 69.91 -6.76 -3.10
CA ARG A 6 69.09 -6.10 -4.12
C ARG A 6 67.70 -6.74 -4.19
N GLU A 7 67.65 -8.06 -4.14
CA GLU A 7 66.42 -8.83 -4.16
C GLU A 7 65.55 -8.56 -2.93
N ARG A 8 66.14 -8.60 -1.72
CA ARG A 8 65.42 -8.26 -0.48
C ARG A 8 64.87 -6.84 -0.49
N ARG A 9 65.63 -5.87 -1.00
CA ARG A 9 65.17 -4.47 -1.13
C ARG A 9 64.04 -4.35 -2.16
N ALA A 10 64.09 -5.08 -3.27
CA ALA A 10 63.05 -5.08 -4.30
C ALA A 10 61.74 -5.70 -3.77
N ILE A 11 61.83 -6.80 -3.02
CA ILE A 11 60.67 -7.43 -2.35
C ILE A 11 60.06 -6.48 -1.32
N GLY A 12 60.89 -5.79 -0.52
CA GLY A 12 60.42 -4.78 0.43
C GLY A 12 59.60 -3.67 -0.23
N LYS A 13 60.10 -3.11 -1.33
CA LYS A 13 59.39 -2.08 -2.12
C LYS A 13 58.07 -2.59 -2.71
N LYS A 14 58.04 -3.83 -3.21
CA LYS A 14 56.81 -4.45 -3.73
C LYS A 14 55.76 -4.64 -2.62
N ASN A 15 56.18 -5.12 -1.46
CA ASN A 15 55.29 -5.33 -0.32
C ASN A 15 54.74 -4.01 0.23
N GLU A 16 55.56 -2.97 0.28
CA GLU A 16 55.12 -1.63 0.68
C GLU A 16 54.09 -1.05 -0.30
N ALA A 17 54.35 -1.15 -1.61
CA ALA A 17 53.42 -0.71 -2.64
C ALA A 17 52.09 -1.47 -2.56
N ALA A 18 52.13 -2.79 -2.38
CA ALA A 18 50.93 -3.61 -2.23
C ALA A 18 50.09 -3.19 -1.01
N ARG A 19 50.73 -2.95 0.14
CA ARG A 19 50.04 -2.50 1.36
C ARG A 19 49.40 -1.13 1.19
N ARG A 20 50.08 -0.19 0.53
CA ARG A 20 49.52 1.14 0.23
C ARG A 20 48.32 1.05 -0.71
N ASN A 21 48.42 0.26 -1.78
CA ASN A 21 47.33 0.08 -2.74
C ASN A 21 46.08 -0.55 -2.11
N ILE A 22 46.26 -1.53 -1.22
CA ILE A 22 45.16 -2.12 -0.45
C ILE A 22 44.53 -1.07 0.47
N GLY A 23 45.35 -0.27 1.16
CA GLY A 23 44.88 0.83 2.00
C GLY A 23 44.03 1.84 1.24
N THR A 24 44.51 2.32 0.09
CA THR A 24 43.79 3.28 -0.75
C THR A 24 42.50 2.68 -1.32
N SER A 25 42.51 1.41 -1.72
CA SER A 25 41.31 0.71 -2.21
C SER A 25 40.26 0.56 -1.11
N ASN A 26 40.68 0.19 0.10
CA ASN A 26 39.78 0.03 1.24
C ASN A 26 39.17 1.37 1.67
N GLU A 27 39.95 2.46 1.61
CA GLU A 27 39.45 3.79 1.93
C GLU A 27 38.45 4.29 0.89
N ALA A 28 38.72 4.06 -0.41
CA ALA A 28 37.79 4.37 -1.49
C ALA A 28 36.48 3.57 -1.35
N ALA A 29 36.56 2.28 -1.04
CA ALA A 29 35.39 1.44 -0.81
C ALA A 29 34.54 1.94 0.37
N ARG A 30 35.17 2.31 1.50
CA ARG A 30 34.47 2.88 2.66
C ARG A 30 33.76 4.20 2.32
N ARG A 31 34.42 5.08 1.56
CA ARG A 31 33.80 6.33 1.09
C ARG A 31 32.61 6.07 0.17
N GLN A 32 32.74 5.10 -0.74
CA GLN A 32 31.66 4.73 -1.65
C GLN A 32 30.45 4.19 -0.90
N ILE A 33 30.66 3.22 0.01
CA ILE A 33 29.59 2.66 0.85
C ILE A 33 28.89 3.76 1.66
N GLY A 34 29.64 4.72 2.19
CA GLY A 34 29.07 5.87 2.90
C GLY A 34 28.14 6.72 2.02
N ARG A 35 28.55 6.99 0.77
CA ARG A 35 27.72 7.71 -0.22
C ARG A 35 26.46 6.93 -0.57
N ASP A 36 26.59 5.63 -0.85
CA ASP A 36 25.48 4.77 -1.23
C ASP A 36 24.44 4.67 -0.10
N MET A 37 24.87 4.62 1.16
CA MET A 37 23.95 4.64 2.32
C MET A 37 23.20 5.97 2.45
N ILE A 38 23.87 7.10 2.20
CA ILE A 38 23.24 8.43 2.24
C ILE A 38 22.22 8.56 1.11
N GLU A 39 22.56 8.12 -0.10
CA GLU A 39 21.68 8.13 -1.26
C GLU A 39 20.43 7.27 -1.01
N ARG A 40 20.62 6.04 -0.48
CA ARG A 40 19.51 5.15 -0.12
C ARG A 40 18.64 5.72 1.00
N ARG A 41 19.22 6.40 2.00
CA ARG A 41 18.47 6.98 3.13
C ARG A 41 17.70 8.25 2.75
N THR A 42 18.28 9.07 1.87
CA THR A 42 17.64 10.32 1.42
C THR A 42 16.60 10.09 0.33
N GLY A 43 16.56 8.89 -0.27
CA GLY A 43 15.49 8.47 -1.18
C GLY A 43 15.40 9.30 -2.46
N LYS A 44 16.44 10.07 -2.82
CA LYS A 44 16.42 10.98 -3.98
C LYS A 44 16.09 10.24 -5.28
N GLN A 45 16.69 9.07 -5.49
CA GLN A 45 16.37 8.21 -6.64
C GLN A 45 14.88 7.79 -6.64
N GLN A 46 14.34 7.43 -5.49
CA GLN A 46 12.94 7.00 -5.38
C GLN A 46 11.95 8.18 -5.59
N VAL A 47 12.32 9.38 -5.14
CA VAL A 47 11.53 10.61 -5.37
C VAL A 47 11.56 11.01 -6.84
N ASP A 48 12.73 10.92 -7.49
CA ASP A 48 12.87 11.23 -8.92
C ASP A 48 12.09 10.21 -9.78
N ASP A 49 12.13 8.93 -9.43
CA ASP A 49 11.33 7.88 -10.09
C ASP A 49 9.83 8.09 -9.92
N ILE A 50 9.37 8.46 -8.72
CA ILE A 50 7.97 8.80 -8.47
C ILE A 50 7.56 10.02 -9.32
N ASN A 51 8.39 11.06 -9.34
CA ASN A 51 8.11 12.28 -10.11
C ASN A 51 8.11 12.02 -11.62
N ALA A 52 8.89 11.04 -12.11
CA ALA A 52 8.87 10.62 -13.51
C ALA A 52 7.56 9.91 -13.91
N VAL A 53 6.87 9.26 -12.96
CA VAL A 53 5.61 8.54 -13.19
C VAL A 53 4.37 9.40 -12.90
N VAL A 54 4.50 10.45 -12.08
CA VAL A 54 3.41 11.40 -11.82
C VAL A 54 3.06 12.13 -13.12
N THR A 55 1.99 11.67 -13.75
CA THR A 55 1.41 12.32 -14.91
C THR A 55 0.82 13.65 -14.46
N PRO A 56 1.19 14.80 -15.07
CA PRO A 56 0.62 16.08 -14.69
C PRO A 56 -0.91 16.05 -14.87
N PRO A 57 -1.68 16.69 -13.96
CA PRO A 57 -3.13 16.71 -14.05
C PRO A 57 -3.53 17.30 -15.40
N ARG A 58 -4.35 16.57 -16.16
CA ARG A 58 -4.87 17.04 -17.45
C ARG A 58 -5.65 18.33 -17.21
N GLN A 59 -5.23 19.41 -17.84
CA GLN A 59 -6.00 20.65 -17.85
C GLN A 59 -7.36 20.39 -18.52
N ASN A 60 -8.43 20.54 -17.75
CA ASN A 60 -9.79 20.41 -18.26
C ASN A 60 -10.05 21.56 -19.24
N ARG A 61 -10.30 21.22 -20.51
CA ARG A 61 -10.61 22.19 -21.56
C ARG A 61 -11.99 22.79 -21.27
N THR A 62 -12.05 24.09 -21.02
CA THR A 62 -13.32 24.80 -20.82
C THR A 62 -14.07 24.88 -22.15
N LEU A 63 -15.39 24.67 -22.08
CA LEU A 63 -16.26 24.80 -23.25
C LEU A 63 -16.26 26.26 -23.71
N GLN A 64 -16.16 26.46 -25.02
CA GLN A 64 -16.27 27.79 -25.64
C GLN A 64 -17.71 28.29 -25.48
N ARG A 65 -17.88 29.48 -24.91
CA ARG A 65 -19.20 30.10 -24.75
C ARG A 65 -19.74 30.45 -26.13
N GLN A 66 -20.84 29.82 -26.51
CA GLN A 66 -21.60 30.18 -27.72
C GLN A 66 -22.49 31.37 -27.39
N GLU A 67 -22.37 32.45 -28.17
CA GLU A 67 -23.29 33.58 -28.06
C GLU A 67 -24.69 33.16 -28.55
N PRO A 68 -25.75 33.45 -27.80
CA PRO A 68 -27.10 33.05 -28.15
C PRO A 68 -27.54 33.74 -29.45
N ARG A 69 -27.90 32.94 -30.47
CA ARG A 69 -28.43 33.45 -31.74
C ARG A 69 -29.94 33.66 -31.63
N GLY A 70 -30.38 34.90 -31.81
CA GLY A 70 -31.70 35.32 -32.34
C GLY A 70 -32.95 34.84 -31.57
N GLY A 71 -33.60 35.76 -30.86
CA GLY A 71 -34.78 35.49 -30.03
C GLY A 71 -36.05 35.15 -30.82
N LEU A 72 -36.53 33.93 -30.64
CA LEU A 72 -37.97 33.65 -30.63
C LEU A 72 -38.48 33.98 -29.23
N ALA A 73 -39.63 34.67 -29.13
CA ALA A 73 -40.24 35.00 -27.85
C ALA A 73 -40.46 33.72 -27.03
N GLY A 74 -39.71 33.56 -25.95
CA GLY A 74 -39.78 32.39 -25.08
C GLY A 74 -41.08 32.41 -24.28
N GLY A 75 -41.99 31.50 -24.57
CA GLY A 75 -43.04 31.14 -23.62
C GLY A 75 -42.39 30.46 -22.41
N VAL A 76 -42.61 30.99 -21.21
CA VAL A 76 -42.13 30.38 -19.98
C VAL A 76 -43.09 29.25 -19.60
N GLY A 77 -42.76 28.02 -19.99
CA GLY A 77 -43.39 26.83 -19.44
C GLY A 77 -42.77 26.49 -18.10
N VAL A 78 -43.46 26.77 -17.00
CA VAL A 78 -43.01 26.31 -15.67
C VAL A 78 -43.51 24.88 -15.50
N GLY A 79 -42.62 23.91 -15.67
CA GLY A 79 -42.87 22.54 -15.23
C GLY A 79 -42.75 22.49 -13.72
N VAL A 80 -43.87 22.29 -13.01
CA VAL A 80 -43.81 21.96 -11.58
C VAL A 80 -43.16 20.59 -11.46
N TYR A 81 -41.93 20.57 -10.96
CA TYR A 81 -41.27 19.32 -10.60
C TYR A 81 -41.98 18.75 -9.37
N THR A 82 -42.73 17.68 -9.59
CA THR A 82 -43.24 16.84 -8.51
C THR A 82 -42.17 15.77 -8.25
N PRO A 83 -41.38 15.88 -7.17
CA PRO A 83 -40.45 14.81 -6.82
C PRO A 83 -41.27 13.52 -6.60
N PRO A 84 -40.76 12.36 -7.05
CA PRO A 84 -41.34 11.09 -6.65
C PRO A 84 -41.38 11.04 -5.11
N PRO A 85 -42.44 10.49 -4.49
CA PRO A 85 -42.50 10.36 -3.05
C PRO A 85 -41.22 9.67 -2.58
N ALA A 86 -40.56 10.25 -1.58
CA ALA A 86 -39.39 9.63 -0.97
C ALA A 86 -39.80 8.21 -0.59
N SER A 87 -39.17 7.22 -1.23
CA SER A 87 -39.44 5.82 -0.89
C SER A 87 -39.07 5.66 0.59
N PRO A 88 -40.00 5.23 1.46
CA PRO A 88 -39.70 4.95 2.86
C PRO A 88 -38.85 3.68 2.90
N GLY A 89 -37.56 3.84 2.62
CA GLY A 89 -36.70 2.72 2.29
C GLY A 89 -35.39 3.17 1.68
N GLY A 90 -34.75 4.19 2.27
CA GLY A 90 -33.30 4.31 2.11
C GLY A 90 -32.69 3.03 2.69
N ALA A 91 -32.17 2.14 1.83
CA ALA A 91 -31.52 0.89 2.22
C ALA A 91 -30.14 1.12 2.90
N GLY A 92 -30.03 2.20 3.68
CA GLY A 92 -28.84 2.61 4.38
C GLY A 92 -28.82 2.08 5.81
N ILE A 93 -27.61 1.78 6.27
CA ILE A 93 -27.31 1.53 7.68
C ILE A 93 -27.05 2.90 8.33
N ALA A 94 -27.73 3.19 9.45
CA ALA A 94 -27.60 4.49 10.11
C ALA A 94 -26.25 4.59 10.86
N SER A 95 -25.46 5.64 10.59
CA SER A 95 -24.21 5.88 11.32
C SER A 95 -24.46 6.66 12.62
N PRO A 96 -23.70 6.42 13.71
CA PRO A 96 -22.58 5.50 13.82
C PRO A 96 -22.99 4.03 14.00
N LEU A 97 -22.10 3.12 13.60
CA LEU A 97 -22.16 1.71 13.98
C LEU A 97 -21.40 1.47 15.27
N THR A 98 -22.02 0.75 16.20
CA THR A 98 -21.42 0.34 17.48
C THR A 98 -21.25 -1.17 17.50
N VAL A 99 -20.03 -1.65 17.78
CA VAL A 99 -19.78 -3.10 17.91
C VAL A 99 -20.33 -3.55 19.27
N GLN A 100 -21.26 -4.50 19.24
CA GLN A 100 -21.83 -5.09 20.45
C GLN A 100 -21.14 -6.40 20.83
N GLN A 101 -20.80 -7.22 19.84
CA GLN A 101 -20.21 -8.52 20.08
C GLN A 101 -19.28 -8.94 18.93
N ILE A 102 -18.16 -9.55 19.29
CA ILE A 102 -17.25 -10.23 18.37
C ILE A 102 -17.22 -11.71 18.77
N ILE A 103 -17.49 -12.58 17.81
CA ILE A 103 -17.45 -14.03 17.97
C ILE A 103 -16.21 -14.54 17.25
N TYR A 104 -15.42 -15.34 17.95
CA TYR A 104 -14.19 -15.93 17.46
C TYR A 104 -14.41 -17.40 17.09
N ALA A 105 -13.55 -17.93 16.23
CA ALA A 105 -13.49 -19.35 15.91
C ALA A 105 -13.20 -20.17 17.18
N GLU A 106 -13.80 -21.37 17.23
CA GLU A 106 -13.57 -22.30 18.34
C GLU A 106 -12.11 -22.77 18.32
N GLU A 107 -11.65 -23.19 17.15
CA GLU A 107 -10.28 -23.64 16.90
C GLU A 107 -9.36 -22.47 16.48
N PRO A 108 -8.13 -22.42 17.01
CA PRO A 108 -7.14 -21.42 16.59
C PRO A 108 -6.50 -21.80 15.25
N SER A 109 -6.20 -20.78 14.44
CA SER A 109 -5.32 -20.90 13.28
C SER A 109 -3.86 -20.81 13.72
N TYR A 110 -2.99 -21.63 13.11
CA TYR A 110 -1.56 -21.66 13.41
C TYR A 110 -0.78 -20.96 12.30
N ILE A 111 -0.19 -19.82 12.64
CA ILE A 111 0.61 -19.02 11.70
C ILE A 111 2.09 -19.29 11.96
N ALA A 112 2.79 -19.82 10.97
CA ALA A 112 4.22 -20.06 11.05
C ALA A 112 5.01 -18.75 11.05
N THR A 113 6.08 -18.73 11.83
CA THR A 113 7.16 -17.73 11.71
C THR A 113 7.85 -17.85 10.35
N PHE A 114 8.41 -16.74 9.84
CA PHE A 114 9.04 -16.72 8.51
C PHE A 114 10.27 -17.62 8.40
N ASP A 115 10.94 -17.88 9.53
CA ASP A 115 12.10 -18.77 9.65
C ASP A 115 11.71 -20.21 10.05
N ALA A 116 10.41 -20.50 10.11
CA ALA A 116 9.84 -21.77 10.53
C ALA A 116 10.25 -22.25 11.94
N SER A 117 10.71 -21.34 12.80
CA SER A 117 11.18 -21.65 14.16
C SER A 117 10.04 -21.93 15.15
N GLY A 118 8.81 -21.57 14.82
CA GLY A 118 7.63 -21.77 15.66
C GLY A 118 6.33 -21.28 15.04
N TYR A 119 5.23 -21.45 15.80
CA TYR A 119 3.87 -21.09 15.41
C TYR A 119 3.20 -20.17 16.43
N PHE A 120 2.38 -19.24 15.94
CA PHE A 120 1.43 -18.49 16.74
C PHE A 120 0.03 -19.10 16.60
N ALA A 121 -0.62 -19.42 17.71
CA ALA A 121 -2.02 -19.81 17.73
C ALA A 121 -2.90 -18.57 17.85
N VAL A 122 -3.70 -18.27 16.82
CA VAL A 122 -4.55 -17.08 16.76
C VAL A 122 -5.99 -17.50 16.50
N LYS A 123 -6.92 -17.06 17.35
CA LYS A 123 -8.36 -17.25 17.10
C LYS A 123 -8.85 -16.18 16.14
N MET A 124 -9.30 -16.60 14.97
CA MET A 124 -9.84 -15.70 13.95
C MET A 124 -11.26 -15.26 14.33
N ILE A 125 -11.67 -14.07 13.87
CA ILE A 125 -13.06 -13.62 14.02
C ILE A 125 -13.90 -14.41 13.02
N THR A 126 -15.07 -14.91 13.44
CA THR A 126 -16.04 -15.57 12.54
C THR A 126 -17.23 -14.68 12.24
N ARG A 127 -17.67 -13.91 13.25
CA ARG A 127 -18.83 -13.03 13.17
C ARG A 127 -18.68 -11.80 14.05
N MET A 128 -19.22 -10.69 13.58
CA MET A 128 -19.33 -9.44 14.33
C MET A 128 -20.78 -8.96 14.32
N VAL A 129 -21.30 -8.67 15.52
CA VAL A 129 -22.62 -8.08 15.72
C VAL A 129 -22.43 -6.60 16.04
N MET A 130 -23.07 -5.77 15.23
CA MET A 130 -23.09 -4.33 15.38
C MET A 130 -24.53 -3.84 15.55
N VAL A 131 -24.67 -2.67 16.15
CA VAL A 131 -25.93 -1.94 16.23
C VAL A 131 -25.74 -0.56 15.62
N ASP A 132 -26.66 -0.18 14.76
CA ASP A 132 -26.67 1.12 14.11
C ASP A 132 -27.29 2.21 14.99
N ALA A 133 -27.28 3.46 14.53
CA ALA A 133 -27.80 4.59 15.32
C ALA A 133 -29.32 4.51 15.60
N GLU A 134 -30.04 3.66 14.87
CA GLU A 134 -31.48 3.44 14.99
C GLU A 134 -31.81 2.16 15.79
N GLY A 135 -30.79 1.50 16.36
CA GLY A 135 -30.95 0.28 17.15
C GLY A 135 -31.08 -1.00 16.33
N ARG A 136 -30.88 -0.95 15.00
CA ARG A 136 -30.96 -2.13 14.12
C ARG A 136 -29.70 -2.98 14.28
N GLN A 137 -29.88 -4.28 14.42
CA GLN A 137 -28.78 -5.23 14.50
C GLN A 137 -28.24 -5.54 13.10
N ILE A 138 -26.94 -5.35 12.93
CA ILE A 138 -26.19 -5.68 11.72
C ILE A 138 -25.24 -6.81 12.05
N ILE A 139 -25.28 -7.87 11.26
CA ILE A 139 -24.44 -9.05 11.42
C ILE A 139 -23.49 -9.11 10.23
N VAL A 140 -22.19 -9.06 10.52
CA VAL A 140 -21.13 -9.26 9.51
C VAL A 140 -20.53 -10.63 9.72
N GLU A 141 -20.49 -11.42 8.66
CA GLU A 141 -19.99 -12.78 8.60
C GLU A 141 -19.04 -12.91 7.40
N GLY A 142 -18.31 -14.03 7.31
CA GLY A 142 -17.41 -14.29 6.18
C GLY A 142 -15.96 -13.85 6.39
N PHE A 143 -15.57 -13.56 7.63
CA PHE A 143 -14.18 -13.28 8.01
C PHE A 143 -13.23 -14.47 7.79
N ASP A 144 -13.76 -15.68 7.71
CA ASP A 144 -13.03 -16.95 7.67
C ASP A 144 -13.06 -17.64 6.28
N LYS A 145 -13.64 -16.97 5.29
CA LYS A 145 -13.99 -17.59 4.02
C LYS A 145 -12.91 -17.38 2.98
N LEU A 146 -11.71 -17.90 3.17
CA LEU A 146 -10.78 -18.10 2.06
C LEU A 146 -10.73 -19.59 1.70
N ASP A 147 -10.82 -19.93 0.42
CA ASP A 147 -10.62 -21.29 -0.07
C ASP A 147 -9.14 -21.69 0.03
N GLU A 148 -8.84 -22.96 -0.30
CA GLU A 148 -7.47 -23.51 -0.34
C GLU A 148 -6.51 -22.75 -1.28
N ASN A 149 -7.05 -21.88 -2.13
CA ASN A 149 -6.32 -21.06 -3.09
C ASN A 149 -6.28 -19.58 -2.69
N GLY A 150 -6.78 -19.21 -1.50
CA GLY A 150 -6.80 -17.85 -0.98
C GLY A 150 -7.89 -16.95 -1.59
N ASN A 151 -8.88 -17.50 -2.27
CA ASN A 151 -10.02 -16.75 -2.80
C ASN A 151 -11.18 -16.72 -1.81
N PRO A 152 -12.03 -15.67 -1.82
CA PRO A 152 -13.25 -15.66 -1.03
C PRO A 152 -14.14 -16.89 -1.30
N LYS A 153 -14.31 -17.76 -0.30
CA LYS A 153 -15.25 -18.90 -0.37
C LYS A 153 -16.66 -18.34 -0.56
N PRO A 154 -17.44 -18.83 -1.53
CA PRO A 154 -18.81 -18.37 -1.75
C PRO A 154 -19.62 -18.44 -0.45
N PRO A 155 -20.59 -17.54 -0.25
CA PRO A 155 -21.52 -17.68 0.86
C PRO A 155 -22.23 -19.04 0.73
N GLU A 156 -22.03 -19.93 1.70
CA GLU A 156 -22.84 -21.13 1.83
C GLU A 156 -24.30 -20.72 1.94
N ASN A 157 -25.13 -21.20 1.02
CA ASN A 157 -26.55 -20.97 1.03
C ASN A 157 -27.15 -21.70 2.25
N PRO A 158 -27.78 -21.00 3.20
CA PRO A 158 -28.39 -21.65 4.37
C PRO A 158 -29.58 -22.57 4.03
N ASN A 159 -30.00 -22.62 2.76
CA ASN A 159 -31.11 -23.44 2.26
C ASN A 159 -30.69 -24.53 1.25
N GLY A 160 -29.45 -25.00 1.32
CA GLY A 160 -28.96 -26.16 0.55
C GLY A 160 -28.98 -27.43 1.38
#